data_AF-A0A937PDK3-F1
#
_entry.id   AF-A0A937PDK3-F1
#
_cell.length_a   1.000
_cell.length_b   1.000
_cell.length_c   1.000
_cell.angle_alpha   90.00
_cell.angle_beta   90.00
_cell.angle_gamma   90.00
#
_symmetry.space_group_name_H-M   'P 1'
#
loop_
_entity.id
_entity.type
_entity.pdbx_description
1 polymer ?
#
loop_
_entity_poly.entity_id
_entity_poly.type
_entity_poly.pdbx_seq_one_letter_code
_entity_poly.pdbx_strand_id
1 'polypeptide(L)' 'MLPETSNRYKVEVINTTGQVVLAVQFSVDGKVVEVDFSQMESEYYLVKVISHNQVYVTKDY' A
#
# COMPACT_ATOMS: atom_id res chain seq x y z
N MET A 1 -4.58 -5.49 -29.78
CA MET A 1 -5.24 -5.66 -28.46
C MET A 1 -4.36 -6.57 -27.60
N LEU A 2 -4.30 -6.47 -26.28
CA LEU A 2 -3.55 -5.51 -25.42
C LEU A 2 -2.41 -6.32 -24.74
N PRO A 3 -1.27 -5.75 -24.33
CA PRO A 3 -0.49 -6.31 -23.24
C PRO A 3 -0.71 -5.45 -22.00
N GLU A 4 -1.69 -5.78 -21.16
CA GLU A 4 -1.82 -5.13 -19.84
C GLU A 4 -1.10 -5.94 -18.77
N THR A 5 0.23 -5.95 -18.82
CA THR A 5 1.05 -6.19 -17.63
C THR A 5 1.06 -4.92 -16.79
N SER A 6 -0.11 -4.49 -16.31
CA SER A 6 -0.17 -3.43 -15.32
C SER A 6 0.09 -4.06 -13.96
N ASN A 7 1.27 -3.85 -13.38
CA ASN A 7 1.54 -4.25 -12.00
C ASN A 7 0.53 -3.55 -11.09
N ARG A 8 -0.39 -4.32 -10.50
CA ARG A 8 -1.43 -3.81 -9.60
C ARG A 8 -0.95 -3.95 -8.16
N TYR A 9 -0.81 -2.81 -7.50
CA TYR A 9 -0.46 -2.70 -6.10
C TYR A 9 -1.69 -2.28 -5.29
N LYS A 10 -1.76 -2.74 -4.04
CA LYS A 10 -2.74 -2.32 -3.05
C LYS A 10 -2.02 -1.99 -1.76
N VAL A 11 -2.28 -0.81 -1.20
CA VAL A 11 -1.83 -0.42 0.14
C VAL A 11 -3.02 -0.46 1.06
N GLU A 12 -2.91 -1.17 2.19
CA GLU A 12 -3.91 -1.20 3.26
C GLU A 12 -3.28 -0.65 4.55
N VAL A 13 -3.99 0.24 5.22
CA VAL A 13 -3.67 0.68 6.59
C VAL A 13 -4.68 0.04 7.52
N ILE A 14 -4.20 -0.68 8.53
CA ILE A 14 -4.99 -1.49 9.44
C ILE A 14 -4.73 -0.99 10.87
N ASN A 15 -5.78 -0.71 11.63
CA ASN A 15 -5.65 -0.27 13.02
C ASN A 15 -5.37 -1.44 13.98
N THR A 16 -5.22 -1.14 15.27
CA THR A 16 -4.92 -2.15 16.29
C THR A 16 -6.02 -3.20 16.48
N THR A 17 -7.26 -2.92 16.07
CA THR A 17 -8.38 -3.87 16.12
C THR A 17 -8.45 -4.78 14.90
N GLY A 18 -7.56 -4.61 13.92
CA GLY A 18 -7.54 -5.39 12.68
C GLY A 18 -8.48 -4.85 11.59
N GLN A 19 -9.10 -3.69 11.79
CA GLN A 19 -9.94 -3.03 10.81
C GLN A 19 -9.09 -2.27 9.78
N VAL A 20 -9.40 -2.46 8.49
CA VAL A 20 -8.83 -1.65 7.41
C VAL A 20 -9.46 -0.26 7.47
N VAL A 21 -8.63 0.74 7.77
CA VAL A 21 -9.03 2.16 7.88
C VAL A 21 -8.72 2.95 6.62
N LEU A 22 -7.81 2.47 5.77
CA LEU A 22 -7.54 3.01 4.44
C LEU A 22 -7.14 1.88 3.48
N ALA A 23 -7.63 1.92 2.25
CA ALA A 23 -7.20 1.03 1.17
C ALA A 23 -7.08 1.79 -0.15
N VAL A 24 -5.89 1.75 -0.76
CA VAL A 24 -5.60 2.42 -2.04
C VAL A 24 -5.09 1.39 -3.03
N GLN A 25 -5.69 1.32 -4.21
CA GLN A 25 -5.24 0.45 -5.30
C GLN A 25 -4.72 1.30 -6.46
N PHE A 26 -3.57 0.93 -7.01
CA PHE A 26 -2.94 1.65 -8.12
C PHE A 26 -2.21 0.69 -9.04
N SER A 27 -2.02 1.12 -10.29
CA SER A 27 -1.55 0.28 -11.38
C SER A 27 -0.52 1.01 -12.24
N VAL A 28 0.64 1.36 -11.68
CA VAL A 28 1.78 1.93 -12.43
C VAL A 28 3.09 1.73 -11.64
N ASP A 29 4.18 1.39 -12.33
CA ASP A 29 5.54 1.39 -11.75
C ASP A 29 6.01 2.82 -11.47
N GLY A 30 6.70 3.05 -10.34
CA GLY A 30 7.39 4.31 -10.05
C GLY A 30 6.55 5.44 -9.46
N LYS A 31 5.35 5.17 -8.92
CA LYS A 31 4.55 6.19 -8.21
C LYS A 31 4.80 6.16 -6.70
N VAL A 32 5.02 7.34 -6.12
CA VAL A 32 4.95 7.57 -4.67
C VAL A 32 3.48 7.60 -4.26
N VAL A 33 3.14 6.83 -3.22
CA VAL A 33 1.81 6.89 -2.59
C VAL A 33 1.95 7.65 -1.28
N GLU A 34 1.40 8.85 -1.25
CA GLU A 34 1.31 9.66 -0.04
C GLU A 34 0.05 9.27 0.74
N VAL A 35 0.22 8.98 2.02
CA VAL A 35 -0.87 8.69 2.95
C VAL A 35 -0.83 9.76 4.04
N ASP A 36 -1.90 10.53 4.14
CA ASP A 36 -2.06 11.54 5.18
C ASP A 36 -2.71 10.92 6.43
N PHE A 37 -1.95 10.88 7.53
CA PHE A 37 -2.38 10.37 8.83
C PHE A 37 -2.95 11.47 9.74
N SER A 38 -3.00 12.72 9.30
CA SER A 38 -3.37 13.88 10.14
C SER A 38 -4.78 13.80 10.72
N GLN A 39 -5.69 13.09 10.05
CA GLN A 39 -7.08 12.88 10.49
C GLN A 39 -7.32 11.50 11.13
N MET A 40 -6.27 10.69 11.31
CA MET A 40 -6.39 9.37 11.93
C MET A 40 -6.22 9.46 13.45
N GLU A 41 -6.73 8.45 14.16
CA GLU A 41 -6.57 8.36 15.61
C GLU A 41 -5.09 8.18 15.98
N SER A 42 -4.70 8.65 17.16
CA SER A 42 -3.33 8.50 17.63
C SER A 42 -3.08 7.09 18.18
N GLU A 43 -2.88 6.12 17.28
CA GLU A 43 -2.60 4.71 17.61
C GLU A 43 -1.52 4.08 16.71
N TYR A 44 -1.22 2.80 16.95
CA TYR A 44 -0.35 2.02 16.07
C TYR A 44 -1.13 1.51 14.86
N TYR A 45 -0.53 1.65 13.68
CA TYR A 45 -1.09 1.14 12.43
C TYR A 45 -0.17 0.10 11.79
N LEU A 46 -0.77 -0.93 11.23
CA LEU A 46 -0.11 -1.89 10.36
C LEU A 46 -0.34 -1.47 8.90
N VAL A 47 0.74 -1.21 8.16
CA VAL A 47 0.67 -0.92 6.72
C VAL A 47 1.04 -2.17 5.93
N LYS A 48 0.14 -2.66 5.09
CA LYS A 48 0.35 -3.78 4.18
C LYS A 48 0.43 -3.29 2.75
N VAL A 49 1.50 -3.66 2.04
CA VAL A 49 1.64 -3.44 0.59
C VAL A 49 1.51 -4.79 -0.10
N ILE A 50 0.44 -4.95 -0.88
CA ILE A 50 0.14 -6.16 -1.64
C ILE A 50 0.44 -5.86 -3.10
N SER A 51 1.39 -6.61 -3.67
CA SER A 51 1.63 -6.61 -5.11
C SER A 51 1.18 -7.95 -5.67
N HIS A 52 0.54 -7.92 -6.84
CA HIS A 52 0.22 -9.16 -7.56
C HIS A 52 1.46 -9.85 -8.14
N ASN A 53 2.63 -9.19 -8.09
CA ASN A 53 3.95 -9.72 -8.46
C ASN A 53 4.97 -9.52 -7.31
N GLN A 54 6.00 -10.37 -7.19
CA GLN A 54 6.98 -10.37 -6.07
C GLN A 54 7.45 -8.96 -5.62
N VAL A 55 7.37 -8.68 -4.32
CA VAL A 55 7.89 -7.45 -3.69
C VAL A 55 9.33 -7.69 -3.23
N TYR A 56 10.27 -6.90 -3.72
CA TYR A 56 11.64 -6.87 -3.23
C TYR A 56 11.78 -5.70 -2.24
N VAL A 57 11.99 -6.01 -0.95
CA VAL A 57 12.28 -5.00 0.08
C VAL A 57 13.80 -4.91 0.24
N THR A 58 14.40 -3.89 -0.35
CA THR A 58 15.80 -3.52 -0.08
C THR A 58 15.86 -2.71 1.20
N LYS A 59 16.69 -3.14 2.15
CA LYS A 59 17.07 -2.35 3.32
C LYS A 59 18.44 -1.74 3.04
N ASP A 60 18.50 -0.44 2.80
CA ASP A 60 19.73 0.31 3.04
C ASP A 60 19.71 0.74 4.51
N TYR A 61 20.69 0.26 5.28
CA TYR A 61 20.93 0.64 6.68
C TYR A 61 21.83 1.87 6.75
#